data_AF-A0A524AM03-F1
#
_entry.id   AF-A0A524AM03-F1
#
_cell.length_a   1.000
_cell.length_b   1.000
_cell.length_c   1.000
_cell.angle_alpha   90.00
_cell.angle_beta   90.00
_cell.angle_gamma   90.00
#
_symmetry.space_group_name_H-M   'P 1'
#
loop_
_entity.id
_entity.type
_entity.pdbx_description
1 polymer ?
#
loop_
_entity_poly.entity_id
_entity_poly.type
_entity_poly.pdbx_seq_one_letter_code
_entity_poly.pdbx_strand_id
1 'polypeptide(L)'
;MLDKIIAQKREEIEQRKKVAPRAYLQERIARQKSALDLALALKSDHIRLIAEVKQASPSRGMLRPNFNPIELAQTYAEGGAAAISVLTEANYFIGSIEHLAAIKEVVGLPLLRKDFIFDPYQVYESRAYGADALLLIAAILSQRQLKELVSLSHSLGLRCLVEVHNKSELERAVVSAAEIIGINNRDLNTFTIDIN
;
A
#
# COMPACT_ATOMS: atom_id res chain seq x y z
N MET A 1 3.63 -19.39 1.87
CA MET A 1 2.63 -18.56 2.59
C MET A 1 2.07 -17.47 1.68
N LEU A 2 2.91 -16.73 0.95
CA LEU A 2 2.50 -15.70 0.01
C LEU A 2 1.42 -16.19 -0.98
N ASP A 3 1.59 -17.36 -1.60
CA ASP A 3 0.58 -17.92 -2.53
C ASP A 3 -0.81 -18.09 -1.90
N LYS A 4 -0.86 -18.48 -0.62
CA LYS A 4 -2.12 -18.64 0.13
C LYS A 4 -2.79 -17.27 0.32
N ILE A 5 -2.02 -16.24 0.64
CA ILE A 5 -2.52 -14.86 0.77
C ILE A 5 -3.09 -14.40 -0.57
N ILE A 6 -2.38 -14.63 -1.68
CA ILE A 6 -2.81 -14.22 -3.02
C ILE A 6 -4.07 -14.96 -3.47
N ALA A 7 -4.15 -16.27 -3.25
CA ALA A 7 -5.33 -17.07 -3.58
C ALA A 7 -6.58 -16.56 -2.85
N GLN A 8 -6.48 -16.37 -1.53
CA GLN A 8 -7.58 -15.85 -0.72
C GLN A 8 -7.95 -14.41 -1.12
N LYS A 9 -6.97 -13.55 -1.39
CA LYS A 9 -7.20 -12.17 -1.82
C LYS A 9 -7.94 -12.12 -3.16
N ARG A 10 -7.71 -13.07 -4.06
CA ARG A 10 -8.42 -13.15 -5.34
C ARG A 10 -9.92 -13.36 -5.14
N GLU A 11 -10.30 -14.28 -4.25
CA GLU A 11 -11.71 -14.51 -3.91
C GLU A 11 -12.35 -13.26 -3.28
N GLU A 12 -11.64 -12.59 -2.37
CA GLU A 12 -12.11 -11.34 -1.75
C GLU A 12 -12.34 -10.24 -2.78
N ILE A 13 -11.41 -10.06 -3.72
CA ILE A 13 -11.54 -9.07 -4.80
C ILE A 13 -12.81 -9.34 -5.61
N GLU A 14 -13.08 -10.61 -5.96
CA GLU A 14 -14.29 -10.97 -6.71
C GLU A 14 -15.57 -10.70 -5.92
N GLN A 15 -15.59 -10.91 -4.61
CA GLN A 15 -16.75 -10.53 -3.80
C GLN A 15 -16.89 -9.00 -3.68
N ARG A 16 -15.79 -8.29 -3.48
CA ARG A 16 -15.81 -6.81 -3.40
C ARG A 16 -16.27 -6.17 -4.70
N LYS A 17 -15.86 -6.69 -5.86
CA LYS A 17 -16.32 -6.23 -7.18
C LYS A 17 -17.86 -6.29 -7.32
N LYS A 18 -18.52 -7.24 -6.66
CA LYS A 18 -20.00 -7.34 -6.66
C LYS A 18 -20.65 -6.29 -5.76
N VAL A 19 -20.06 -6.01 -4.61
CA VAL A 19 -20.60 -5.06 -3.62
C VAL A 19 -20.31 -3.61 -4.00
N ALA A 20 -19.10 -3.33 -4.48
CA ALA A 20 -18.63 -2.01 -4.86
C ALA A 20 -18.04 -2.04 -6.29
N PRO A 21 -18.87 -2.15 -7.34
CA PRO A 21 -18.38 -2.18 -8.72
C PRO A 21 -17.53 -0.95 -9.08
N ARG A 22 -16.74 -1.07 -10.15
CA ARG A 22 -15.85 0.02 -10.60
C ARG A 22 -16.58 1.36 -10.77
N ALA A 23 -17.81 1.37 -11.30
CA ALA A 23 -18.58 2.60 -11.46
C ALA A 23 -18.82 3.32 -10.12
N TYR A 24 -19.19 2.57 -9.08
CA TYR A 24 -19.32 3.08 -7.71
C TYR A 24 -17.99 3.66 -7.19
N LEU A 25 -16.87 2.97 -7.44
CA LEU A 25 -15.56 3.48 -7.06
C LEU A 25 -15.21 4.77 -7.80
N GLN A 26 -15.54 4.89 -9.09
CA GLN A 26 -15.30 6.11 -9.87
C GLN A 26 -16.09 7.30 -9.33
N GLU A 27 -17.35 7.10 -8.91
CA GLU A 27 -18.14 8.14 -8.25
C GLU A 27 -17.53 8.59 -6.93
N ARG A 28 -17.01 7.64 -6.13
CA ARG A 28 -16.26 7.99 -4.91
C ARG A 28 -14.98 8.77 -5.22
N ILE A 29 -14.20 8.33 -6.22
CA ILE A 29 -12.96 9.01 -6.64
C ILE A 29 -13.25 10.46 -7.06
N ALA A 30 -14.36 10.72 -7.77
CA ALA A 30 -14.73 12.06 -8.20
C ALA A 30 -14.98 13.04 -7.03
N ARG A 31 -15.27 12.53 -5.83
CA ARG A 31 -15.49 13.32 -4.60
C ARG A 31 -14.22 13.44 -3.75
N GLN A 32 -13.14 12.75 -4.10
CA GLN A 32 -11.89 12.78 -3.36
C GLN A 32 -11.06 14.01 -3.74
N LYS A 33 -10.41 14.63 -2.75
CA LYS A 33 -9.34 15.61 -3.00
C LYS A 33 -8.22 14.95 -3.79
N SER A 34 -7.49 15.73 -4.59
CA SER A 34 -6.31 15.25 -5.32
C SER A 34 -5.35 14.50 -4.41
N ALA A 35 -4.79 13.40 -4.91
CA ALA A 35 -3.78 12.63 -4.20
C ALA A 35 -2.54 13.51 -3.94
N LEU A 36 -1.96 13.37 -2.76
CA LEU A 36 -0.68 13.98 -2.41
C LEU A 36 0.45 13.21 -3.09
N ASP A 37 1.52 13.91 -3.45
CA ASP A 37 2.65 13.28 -4.12
C ASP A 37 3.60 12.64 -3.08
N LEU A 38 3.54 11.31 -2.96
CA LEU A 38 4.43 10.56 -2.07
C LEU A 38 5.91 10.70 -2.48
N ALA A 39 6.22 10.73 -3.79
CA ALA A 39 7.61 10.81 -4.24
C ALA A 39 8.22 12.16 -3.84
N LEU A 40 7.44 13.24 -3.99
CA LEU A 40 7.85 14.57 -3.51
C LEU A 40 8.03 14.60 -1.99
N ALA A 41 7.12 14.00 -1.21
CA ALA A 41 7.20 13.99 0.25
C ALA A 41 8.43 13.25 0.80
N LEU A 42 8.96 12.29 0.03
CA LEU A 42 10.16 11.52 0.36
C LEU A 42 11.46 12.13 -0.19
N LYS A 43 11.38 13.09 -1.12
CA LYS A 43 12.55 13.74 -1.70
C LYS A 43 13.16 14.72 -0.70
N SER A 44 14.32 14.36 -0.15
CA SER A 44 15.03 15.17 0.85
C SER A 44 16.51 14.76 0.91
N ASP A 45 17.36 15.66 1.41
CA ASP A 45 18.77 15.37 1.73
C ASP A 45 18.93 14.65 3.08
N HIS A 46 17.82 14.40 3.79
CA HIS A 46 17.78 13.68 5.06
C HIS A 46 16.87 12.46 4.97
N ILE A 47 17.01 11.54 5.92
CA ILE A 47 16.16 10.35 6.01
C ILE A 47 14.70 10.77 6.23
N ARG A 48 13.80 10.22 5.40
CA ARG A 48 12.36 10.43 5.48
C ARG A 48 11.68 9.13 5.90
N LEU A 49 10.86 9.21 6.95
CA LEU A 49 10.18 8.05 7.52
C LEU A 49 8.78 7.88 6.92
N ILE A 50 8.51 6.69 6.37
CA ILE A 50 7.15 6.20 6.18
C ILE A 50 6.77 5.40 7.41
N ALA A 51 5.93 5.96 8.29
CA ALA A 51 5.52 5.29 9.53
C ALA A 51 4.35 4.34 9.25
N GLU A 52 4.39 3.11 9.78
CA GLU A 52 3.39 2.08 9.46
C GLU A 52 2.36 1.90 10.59
N VAL A 53 1.09 2.06 10.24
CA VAL A 53 -0.08 1.75 11.07
C VAL A 53 -0.44 0.28 10.87
N LYS A 54 -0.08 -0.55 11.85
CA LYS A 54 -0.22 -2.02 11.81
C LYS A 54 -0.63 -2.59 13.16
N GLN A 55 -1.68 -3.40 13.18
CA GLN A 55 -2.19 -4.04 14.39
C GLN A 55 -1.51 -5.39 14.67
N ALA A 56 -1.34 -6.21 13.64
CA ALA A 56 -0.75 -7.54 13.76
C ALA A 56 0.15 -7.88 12.56
N SER A 57 0.92 -8.97 12.68
CA SER A 57 1.64 -9.55 11.56
C SER A 57 1.76 -11.06 11.71
N PRO A 58 1.82 -11.85 10.62
CA PRO A 58 1.96 -13.31 10.73
C PRO A 58 3.21 -13.73 11.51
N SER A 59 4.29 -12.98 11.39
CA SER A 59 5.57 -13.28 12.05
C SER A 59 5.60 -12.99 13.55
N ARG A 60 4.77 -12.06 14.04
CA ARG A 60 4.84 -11.57 15.44
C ARG A 60 3.50 -11.60 16.18
N GLY A 61 2.44 -12.10 15.54
CA GLY A 61 1.09 -12.08 16.08
C GLY A 61 0.57 -10.65 16.30
N MET A 62 -0.19 -10.47 17.37
CA MET A 62 -0.75 -9.18 17.78
C MET A 62 0.37 -8.25 18.28
N LEU A 63 0.51 -7.07 17.68
CA LEU A 63 1.50 -6.07 18.07
C LEU A 63 0.91 -5.02 19.00
N ARG A 64 -0.37 -4.65 18.79
CA ARG A 64 -1.06 -3.63 19.58
C ARG A 64 -2.50 -4.06 19.89
N PRO A 65 -2.79 -4.57 21.11
CA PRO A 65 -4.13 -5.03 21.49
C PRO A 65 -5.19 -3.92 21.48
N ASN A 66 -4.85 -2.73 21.99
CA ASN A 66 -5.71 -1.54 21.98
C ASN A 66 -5.41 -0.68 20.75
N PHE A 67 -5.74 -1.21 19.58
CA PHE A 67 -5.41 -0.58 18.31
C PHE A 67 -6.40 0.51 17.94
N ASN A 68 -5.95 1.77 18.02
CA ASN A 68 -6.64 2.92 17.45
C ASN A 68 -5.83 3.43 16.24
N PRO A 69 -6.29 3.17 15.00
CA PRO A 69 -5.54 3.55 13.79
C PRO A 69 -5.44 5.07 13.62
N ILE A 70 -6.47 5.83 14.04
CA ILE A 70 -6.52 7.29 13.95
C ILE A 70 -5.49 7.91 14.89
N GLU A 71 -5.54 7.55 16.17
CA GLU A 71 -4.63 8.07 17.20
C GLU A 71 -3.17 7.76 16.86
N LEU A 72 -2.89 6.55 16.36
CA LEU A 72 -1.55 6.17 15.93
C LEU A 72 -1.07 6.98 14.73
N ALA A 73 -1.94 7.20 13.74
CA ALA A 73 -1.60 8.01 12.58
C ALA A 73 -1.32 9.48 12.94
N GLN A 74 -2.11 10.05 13.86
CA GLN A 74 -1.89 11.41 14.38
C GLN A 74 -0.56 11.51 15.12
N THR A 75 -0.28 10.53 15.98
CA THR A 75 1.02 10.44 16.70
C THR A 75 2.19 10.40 15.72
N TYR A 76 2.09 9.65 14.62
CA TYR A 76 3.14 9.63 13.59
C TYR A 76 3.28 10.96 12.85
N ALA A 77 2.16 11.62 12.55
CA ALA A 77 2.18 12.93 11.91
C ALA A 77 2.84 13.99 12.80
N GLU A 78 2.46 14.03 14.09
CA GLU A 78 3.07 14.91 15.10
C GLU A 78 4.55 14.59 15.34
N GLY A 79 4.92 13.31 15.26
CA GLY A 79 6.30 12.84 15.35
C GLY A 79 7.16 13.13 14.12
N GLY A 80 6.61 13.79 13.08
CA GLY A 80 7.37 14.21 11.90
C GLY A 80 7.53 13.15 10.81
N ALA A 81 6.67 12.14 10.76
CA ALA A 81 6.64 11.20 9.63
C ALA A 81 6.45 11.95 8.29
N ALA A 82 7.11 11.47 7.25
CA ALA A 82 6.98 12.02 5.90
C ALA A 82 5.72 11.53 5.19
N ALA A 83 5.30 10.31 5.52
CA ALA A 83 4.11 9.65 5.02
C ALA A 83 3.67 8.55 5.99
N ILE A 84 2.46 8.05 5.83
CA ILE A 84 1.92 6.97 6.64
C ILE A 84 1.55 5.79 5.76
N SER A 85 2.06 4.62 6.09
CA SER A 85 1.66 3.34 5.51
C SER A 85 0.53 2.74 6.33
N VAL A 86 -0.56 2.35 5.69
CA VAL A 86 -1.73 1.75 6.36
C VAL A 86 -1.93 0.34 5.84
N LEU A 87 -1.87 -0.65 6.73
CA LEU A 87 -2.19 -2.04 6.40
C LEU A 87 -3.69 -2.20 6.18
N THR A 88 -4.08 -2.66 4.98
CA THR A 88 -5.49 -2.91 4.63
C THR A 88 -5.82 -4.40 4.44
N GLU A 89 -4.83 -5.27 4.55
CA GLU A 89 -5.00 -6.72 4.47
C GLU A 89 -5.63 -7.26 5.77
N ALA A 90 -6.83 -7.83 5.68
CA ALA A 90 -7.65 -8.16 6.85
C ALA A 90 -7.29 -9.50 7.53
N ASN A 91 -6.90 -10.53 6.79
CA ASN A 91 -6.84 -11.89 7.34
C ASN A 91 -5.57 -12.19 8.13
N TYR A 92 -4.46 -11.61 7.69
CA TYR A 92 -3.11 -11.90 8.18
C TYR A 92 -2.55 -10.73 8.99
N PHE A 93 -2.97 -9.50 8.69
CA PHE A 93 -2.51 -8.27 9.36
C PHE A 93 -3.58 -7.58 10.21
N ILE A 94 -4.84 -8.05 10.15
CA ILE A 94 -5.99 -7.44 10.84
C ILE A 94 -6.14 -5.96 10.42
N GLY A 95 -5.84 -5.69 9.14
CA GLY A 95 -5.98 -4.39 8.52
C GLY A 95 -7.40 -4.13 8.04
N SER A 96 -7.68 -2.88 7.67
CA SER A 96 -8.94 -2.50 7.06
C SER A 96 -8.73 -1.31 6.13
N ILE A 97 -9.39 -1.33 4.97
CA ILE A 97 -9.40 -0.18 4.06
C ILE A 97 -10.18 1.00 4.66
N GLU A 98 -11.09 0.74 5.59
CA GLU A 98 -11.79 1.81 6.32
C GLU A 98 -10.83 2.57 7.27
N HIS A 99 -9.77 1.91 7.76
CA HIS A 99 -8.72 2.62 8.52
C HIS A 99 -8.02 3.66 7.65
N LEU A 100 -7.75 3.34 6.38
CA LEU A 100 -7.14 4.27 5.43
C LEU A 100 -8.03 5.49 5.21
N ALA A 101 -9.32 5.28 4.95
CA ALA A 101 -10.27 6.37 4.76
C ALA A 101 -10.43 7.22 6.02
N ALA A 102 -10.54 6.60 7.20
CA ALA A 102 -10.66 7.32 8.46
C ALA A 102 -9.40 8.15 8.78
N ILE A 103 -8.21 7.61 8.51
CA ILE A 103 -6.94 8.34 8.69
C ILE A 103 -6.86 9.52 7.72
N LYS A 104 -7.31 9.36 6.46
CA LYS A 104 -7.27 10.44 5.46
C LYS A 104 -8.00 11.72 5.88
N GLU A 105 -9.06 11.58 6.67
CA GLU A 105 -9.84 12.72 7.16
C GLU A 105 -9.13 13.53 8.25
N VAL A 106 -8.13 12.95 8.92
CA VAL A 106 -7.52 13.54 10.13
C VAL A 106 -6.02 13.83 10.00
N VAL A 107 -5.34 13.34 8.95
CA VAL A 107 -3.92 13.62 8.70
C VAL A 107 -3.70 14.29 7.35
N GLY A 108 -2.79 15.27 7.32
CA GLY A 108 -2.39 15.99 6.11
C GLY A 108 -1.22 15.37 5.34
N LEU A 109 -0.76 14.16 5.72
CA LEU A 109 0.37 13.48 5.11
C LEU A 109 -0.08 12.52 3.99
N PRO A 110 0.80 12.21 3.01
CA PRO A 110 0.52 11.16 2.03
C PRO A 110 0.29 9.80 2.69
N LEU A 111 -0.73 9.10 2.23
CA LEU A 111 -1.09 7.76 2.69
C LEU A 111 -0.74 6.70 1.64
N LEU A 112 0.05 5.72 2.06
CA LEU A 112 0.37 4.52 1.30
C LEU A 112 -0.58 3.39 1.71
N ARG A 113 -1.37 2.87 0.76
CA ARG A 113 -2.07 1.59 0.97
C ARG A 113 -1.08 0.44 0.92
N LYS A 114 -0.90 -0.25 2.04
CA LYS A 114 -0.08 -1.46 2.15
C LYS A 114 -0.97 -2.70 2.13
N ASP A 115 -0.99 -3.36 0.99
CA ASP A 115 -1.77 -4.57 0.72
C ASP A 115 -1.11 -5.37 -0.42
N PHE A 116 -1.65 -6.56 -0.72
CA PHE A 116 -1.22 -7.36 -1.86
C PHE A 116 -2.03 -6.98 -3.10
N ILE A 117 -1.48 -6.07 -3.91
CA ILE A 117 -2.17 -5.49 -5.07
C ILE A 117 -1.72 -6.16 -6.36
N PHE A 118 -2.67 -6.78 -7.07
CA PHE A 118 -2.44 -7.45 -8.35
C PHE A 118 -3.60 -7.35 -9.35
N ASP A 119 -4.70 -6.67 -8.96
CA ASP A 119 -5.86 -6.43 -9.81
C ASP A 119 -6.12 -4.92 -9.96
N PRO A 120 -6.41 -4.43 -11.19
CA PRO A 120 -6.79 -3.03 -11.43
C PRO A 120 -7.89 -2.50 -10.51
N TYR A 121 -8.85 -3.34 -10.12
CA TYR A 121 -9.90 -3.01 -9.16
C TYR A 121 -9.33 -2.42 -7.87
N GLN A 122 -8.26 -3.02 -7.34
CA GLN A 122 -7.63 -2.57 -6.10
C GLN A 122 -6.99 -1.18 -6.26
N VAL A 123 -6.58 -0.78 -7.48
CA VAL A 123 -6.05 0.57 -7.75
C VAL A 123 -7.16 1.61 -7.66
N TYR A 124 -8.31 1.34 -8.28
CA TYR A 124 -9.52 2.17 -8.13
C TYR A 124 -9.97 2.24 -6.67
N GLU A 125 -10.00 1.09 -6.00
CA GLU A 125 -10.40 0.98 -4.60
C GLU A 125 -9.47 1.80 -3.71
N SER A 126 -8.15 1.73 -3.92
CA SER A 126 -7.17 2.52 -3.17
C SER A 126 -7.47 4.01 -3.28
N ARG A 127 -7.67 4.51 -4.51
CA ARG A 127 -7.97 5.93 -4.73
C ARG A 127 -9.32 6.34 -4.13
N ALA A 128 -10.35 5.49 -4.27
CA ALA A 128 -11.70 5.76 -3.75
C ALA A 128 -11.75 5.88 -2.23
N TYR A 129 -10.79 5.27 -1.55
CA TYR A 129 -10.61 5.29 -0.09
C TYR A 129 -9.50 6.23 0.39
N GLY A 130 -9.04 7.14 -0.48
CA GLY A 130 -8.17 8.24 -0.09
C GLY A 130 -6.68 7.92 -0.05
N ALA A 131 -6.25 6.78 -0.61
CA ALA A 131 -4.82 6.54 -0.83
C ALA A 131 -4.22 7.65 -1.69
N ASP A 132 -2.97 7.98 -1.40
CA ASP A 132 -2.11 8.84 -2.20
C ASP A 132 -1.06 8.02 -2.97
N ALA A 133 -0.73 6.84 -2.42
CA ALA A 133 0.12 5.86 -3.06
C ALA A 133 -0.33 4.44 -2.72
N LEU A 134 0.20 3.46 -3.46
CA LEU A 134 -0.02 2.04 -3.20
C LEU A 134 1.25 1.20 -3.34
N LEU A 135 1.27 0.07 -2.65
CA LEU A 135 2.35 -0.92 -2.72
C LEU A 135 2.15 -1.84 -3.92
N LEU A 136 3.18 -2.02 -4.75
CA LEU A 136 3.24 -3.06 -5.77
C LEU A 136 4.43 -3.96 -5.50
N ILE A 137 4.20 -5.26 -5.37
CA ILE A 137 5.27 -6.22 -5.02
C ILE A 137 5.75 -6.91 -6.29
N ALA A 138 7.01 -6.69 -6.67
CA ALA A 138 7.56 -7.25 -7.91
C ALA A 138 7.49 -8.79 -7.95
N ALA A 139 7.63 -9.45 -6.79
CA ALA A 139 7.58 -10.90 -6.65
C ALA A 139 6.21 -11.53 -7.01
N ILE A 140 5.09 -10.81 -6.91
CA ILE A 140 3.74 -11.35 -7.19
C ILE A 140 3.16 -10.89 -8.54
N LEU A 141 3.87 -10.00 -9.23
CA LEU A 141 3.42 -9.40 -10.48
C LEU A 141 4.30 -9.87 -11.62
N SER A 142 3.72 -10.15 -12.79
CA SER A 142 4.50 -10.20 -14.03
C SER A 142 4.98 -8.79 -14.43
N GLN A 143 5.98 -8.69 -15.31
CA GLN A 143 6.44 -7.38 -15.80
C GLN A 143 5.32 -6.58 -16.47
N ARG A 144 4.44 -7.27 -17.21
CA ARG A 144 3.29 -6.66 -17.88
C ARG A 144 2.32 -6.07 -16.85
N GLN A 145 1.92 -6.86 -15.85
CA GLN A 145 1.02 -6.40 -14.79
C GLN A 145 1.63 -5.23 -14.01
N LEU A 146 2.92 -5.29 -13.68
CA LEU A 146 3.59 -4.22 -12.95
C LEU A 146 3.49 -2.89 -13.74
N LYS A 147 3.82 -2.89 -15.04
CA LYS A 147 3.69 -1.70 -15.90
C LYS A 147 2.25 -1.21 -16.01
N GLU A 148 1.29 -2.12 -16.17
CA GLU A 148 -0.14 -1.77 -16.26
C GLU A 148 -0.65 -1.12 -14.97
N LEU A 149 -0.30 -1.67 -13.81
CA LEU A 149 -0.73 -1.15 -12.52
C LEU A 149 -0.04 0.17 -12.17
N VAL A 150 1.24 0.35 -12.51
CA VAL A 150 1.94 1.65 -12.37
C VAL A 150 1.25 2.71 -13.24
N SER A 151 1.03 2.41 -14.52
CA SER A 151 0.38 3.34 -15.46
C SER A 151 -1.03 3.72 -15.00
N LEU A 152 -1.82 2.73 -14.58
CA LEU A 152 -3.16 2.98 -14.04
C LEU A 152 -3.11 3.84 -12.77
N SER A 153 -2.20 3.53 -11.85
CA SER A 153 -2.03 4.31 -10.61
C SER A 153 -1.72 5.77 -10.92
N HIS A 154 -0.76 6.03 -11.82
CA HIS A 154 -0.41 7.38 -12.25
C HIS A 154 -1.59 8.11 -12.89
N SER A 155 -2.39 7.44 -13.73
CA SER A 155 -3.60 8.02 -14.34
C SER A 155 -4.68 8.43 -13.33
N LEU A 156 -4.69 7.81 -12.13
CA LEU A 156 -5.58 8.17 -11.03
C LEU A 156 -4.94 9.15 -10.03
N GLY A 157 -3.74 9.63 -10.34
CA GLY A 157 -2.95 10.54 -9.51
C GLY A 157 -2.15 9.86 -8.39
N LEU A 158 -2.26 8.54 -8.24
CA LEU A 158 -1.52 7.79 -7.22
C LEU A 158 -0.05 7.67 -7.61
N ARG A 159 0.84 7.58 -6.60
CA ARG A 159 2.21 7.07 -6.78
C ARG A 159 2.30 5.58 -6.43
N CYS A 160 3.36 4.91 -6.87
CA CYS A 160 3.62 3.50 -6.53
C CYS A 160 4.93 3.38 -5.75
N LEU A 161 4.89 2.65 -4.63
CA LEU A 161 6.08 2.07 -4.02
C LEU A 161 6.23 0.65 -4.56
N VAL A 162 7.26 0.42 -5.39
CA VAL A 162 7.54 -0.93 -5.93
C VAL A 162 8.51 -1.65 -5.03
N GLU A 163 8.04 -2.70 -4.37
CA GLU A 163 8.81 -3.53 -3.45
C GLU A 163 9.59 -4.62 -4.19
N VAL A 164 10.87 -4.76 -3.86
CA VAL A 164 11.81 -5.72 -4.44
C VAL A 164 12.63 -6.42 -3.35
N HIS A 165 13.01 -7.67 -3.61
CA HIS A 165 13.77 -8.52 -2.66
C HIS A 165 15.09 -9.04 -3.24
N ASN A 166 15.27 -8.95 -4.56
CA ASN A 166 16.46 -9.43 -5.23
C ASN A 166 16.76 -8.60 -6.49
N LYS A 167 17.94 -8.85 -7.09
CA LYS A 167 18.42 -8.13 -8.26
C LYS A 167 17.47 -8.22 -9.47
N SER A 168 16.88 -9.40 -9.72
CA SER A 168 15.95 -9.61 -10.84
C SER A 168 14.68 -8.76 -10.67
N GLU A 169 14.13 -8.72 -9.46
CA GLU A 169 13.00 -7.84 -9.13
C GLU A 169 13.35 -6.36 -9.25
N LEU A 170 14.56 -5.96 -8.86
CA LEU A 170 15.06 -4.59 -9.01
C LEU A 170 15.16 -4.18 -10.49
N GLU A 171 15.76 -5.01 -11.34
CA GLU A 171 15.87 -4.75 -12.79
C GLU A 171 14.48 -4.54 -13.43
N ARG A 172 13.51 -5.37 -13.01
CA ARG A 172 12.11 -5.26 -13.41
C ARG A 172 11.42 -3.98 -12.92
N ALA A 173 11.69 -3.57 -11.68
CA ALA A 173 11.16 -2.35 -11.08
C ALA A 173 11.70 -1.09 -11.76
N VAL A 174 12.99 -1.05 -12.08
CA VAL A 174 13.63 0.10 -12.77
C VAL A 174 12.96 0.38 -14.11
N VAL A 175 12.62 -0.66 -14.88
CA VAL A 175 11.96 -0.50 -16.20
C VAL A 175 10.44 -0.39 -16.12
N SER A 176 9.85 -0.31 -14.91
CA SER A 176 8.40 -0.18 -14.70
C SER A 176 7.87 1.25 -14.68
N ALA A 177 8.77 2.25 -14.77
CA ALA A 177 8.48 3.67 -14.58
C ALA A 177 8.01 4.06 -13.17
N ALA A 178 8.23 3.18 -12.18
CA ALA A 178 8.02 3.54 -10.78
C ALA A 178 9.07 4.53 -10.30
N GLU A 179 8.63 5.57 -9.60
CA GLU A 179 9.50 6.62 -9.05
C GLU A 179 10.09 6.23 -7.69
N ILE A 180 9.49 5.26 -7.00
CA ILE A 180 9.88 4.84 -5.66
C ILE A 180 10.07 3.32 -5.66
N ILE A 181 11.30 2.88 -5.36
CA ILE A 181 11.65 1.47 -5.21
C ILE A 181 11.94 1.21 -3.73
N GLY A 182 11.21 0.27 -3.14
CA GLY A 182 11.41 -0.18 -1.77
C GLY A 182 12.19 -1.49 -1.74
N ILE A 183 13.33 -1.50 -1.08
CA ILE A 183 14.09 -2.74 -0.84
C ILE A 183 13.54 -3.36 0.44
N ASN A 184 12.93 -4.54 0.34
CA ASN A 184 12.42 -5.25 1.50
C ASN A 184 13.43 -6.31 1.95
N ASN A 185 14.07 -6.00 3.07
CA ASN A 185 15.08 -6.83 3.74
C ASN A 185 14.49 -8.08 4.43
N ARG A 186 13.18 -8.33 4.32
CA ARG A 186 12.52 -9.49 4.91
C ARG A 186 12.15 -10.49 3.82
N ASP A 187 12.61 -11.72 3.97
CA ASP A 187 12.18 -12.83 3.14
C ASP A 187 10.67 -13.11 3.38
N LEU A 188 9.86 -13.07 2.34
CA LEU A 188 8.41 -13.28 2.43
C LEU A 188 7.99 -14.74 2.66
N ASN A 189 8.90 -15.69 2.47
CA ASN A 189 8.71 -17.12 2.71
C ASN A 189 9.10 -17.54 4.12
N THR A 190 10.20 -16.99 4.67
CA THR A 190 10.74 -17.38 5.98
C THR A 190 10.53 -16.31 7.06
N PHE A 191 10.20 -15.08 6.69
CA PHE A 191 10.18 -13.89 7.55
C PHE A 191 11.50 -13.55 8.24
N THR A 192 12.61 -14.15 7.82
CA THR A 192 13.95 -13.76 8.28
C THR A 192 14.29 -12.38 7.71
N ILE A 193 14.93 -11.55 8.54
CA ILE A 193 15.41 -10.23 8.14
C ILE A 193 16.90 -10.36 7.84
N ASP A 194 17.31 -9.95 6.65
CA ASP A 194 18.71 -9.76 6.30
C ASP A 194 18.95 -8.32 5.86
N ILE A 195 19.91 -7.67 6.52
CA ILE A 195 20.26 -6.26 6.29
C ILE A 195 21.62 -6.11 5.59
N ASN A 196 22.26 -7.22 5.18
CA ASN A 196 23.60 -7.25 4.61
C ASN A 196 23.63 -7.81 3.19
#